data_AF-A0A0U2MAY8-F1
#
_entry.id   AF-A0A0U2MAY8-F1
#
_cell.length_a   1.000
_cell.length_b   1.000
_cell.length_c   1.000
_cell.angle_alpha   90.00
_cell.angle_beta   90.00
_cell.angle_gamma   90.00
#
_symmetry.space_group_name_H-M   'P 1'
#
loop_
_entity.id
_entity.type
_entity.pdbx_description
1 polymer ?
#
loop_
_entity_poly.entity_id
_entity_poly.type
_entity_poly.pdbx_seq_one_letter_code
_entity_poly.pdbx_strand_id
1 'polypeptide(L)'
;MFSKTELEALIASTEKAFRELRERIGNYKYEKGKIGKSEVRLIYKVLNAEGEYLIFIKYREGKVWVEGPRHIAIPLKNRINSLLGRLLEQ
;
A
#
# COMPACT_ATOMS: atom_id res chain seq x y z
N MET A 1 7.28 -12.86 -13.63
CA MET A 1 5.81 -12.98 -13.48
C MET A 1 5.53 -12.81 -11.99
N PHE A 2 4.64 -11.91 -11.58
CA PHE A 2 4.38 -11.69 -10.16
C PHE A 2 3.76 -12.93 -9.53
N SER A 3 4.31 -13.38 -8.40
CA SER A 3 3.81 -14.53 -7.67
C SER A 3 2.65 -14.16 -6.74
N LYS A 4 1.83 -15.15 -6.35
CA LYS A 4 0.81 -14.97 -5.29
C LYS A 4 1.46 -14.48 -3.99
N THR A 5 2.67 -14.95 -3.70
CA THR A 5 3.48 -14.54 -2.53
C THR A 5 3.81 -13.05 -2.56
N GLU A 6 4.15 -12.47 -3.71
CA GLU A 6 4.40 -11.02 -3.82
C GLU A 6 3.15 -10.18 -3.61
N LEU A 7 1.98 -10.66 -4.07
CA LEU A 7 0.70 -10.03 -3.76
C LEU A 7 0.43 -10.05 -2.25
N GLU A 8 0.60 -11.22 -1.61
CA GLU A 8 0.37 -11.38 -0.17
C GLU A 8 1.35 -10.54 0.66
N ALA A 9 2.63 -10.50 0.27
CA ALA A 9 3.65 -9.66 0.91
C ALA A 9 3.33 -8.16 0.77
N LEU A 10 2.85 -7.73 -0.40
CA LEU A 10 2.41 -6.35 -0.63
C LEU A 10 1.18 -6.00 0.22
N ILE A 11 0.17 -6.87 0.27
CA ILE A 11 -1.02 -6.65 1.12
C ILE A 11 -0.59 -6.56 2.58
N ALA A 12 0.18 -7.53 3.09
CA ALA A 12 0.63 -7.55 4.48
C ALA A 12 1.45 -6.32 4.86
N SER A 13 2.39 -5.91 3.99
CA SER A 13 3.20 -4.70 4.20
C SER A 13 2.35 -3.44 4.18
N THR A 14 1.35 -3.39 3.29
CA THR A 14 0.44 -2.27 3.15
C THR A 14 -0.47 -2.12 4.36
N GLU A 15 -1.11 -3.19 4.80
CA GLU A 15 -1.98 -3.16 5.98
C GLU A 15 -1.20 -2.84 7.26
N LYS A 16 0.03 -3.35 7.38
CA LYS A 16 0.91 -2.98 8.49
C LYS A 16 1.27 -1.49 8.46
N ALA A 17 1.63 -0.96 7.28
CA ALA A 17 1.91 0.47 7.13
C ALA A 17 0.69 1.32 7.49
N PHE A 18 -0.51 0.94 7.06
CA PHE A 18 -1.74 1.61 7.43
C PHE A 18 -1.99 1.60 8.94
N ARG A 19 -1.80 0.44 9.59
CA ARG A 19 -1.99 0.29 11.03
C ARG A 19 -1.04 1.16 11.84
N GLU A 20 0.23 1.21 11.45
CA GLU A 20 1.26 2.02 12.12
C GLU A 20 1.06 3.51 11.88
N LEU A 21 0.44 3.91 10.76
CA LEU A 21 0.19 5.30 10.42
C LEU A 21 -1.24 5.75 10.75
N ARG A 22 -2.08 4.89 11.34
CA ARG A 22 -3.53 5.10 11.51
C ARG A 22 -3.87 6.45 12.14
N GLU A 23 -3.14 6.87 13.17
CA GLU A 23 -3.37 8.15 13.86
C GLU A 23 -3.12 9.36 12.93
N ARG A 24 -2.24 9.22 11.94
CA ARG A 24 -1.87 10.28 11.00
C ARG A 24 -2.75 10.28 9.75
N ILE A 25 -3.05 9.11 9.20
CA ILE A 25 -3.71 9.01 7.88
C ILE A 25 -5.20 8.66 7.96
N GLY A 26 -5.67 8.19 9.11
CA GLY A 26 -7.07 7.82 9.34
C GLY A 26 -7.35 6.33 9.29
N ASN A 27 -8.64 5.99 9.36
CA ASN A 27 -9.11 4.62 9.23
C ASN A 27 -9.01 4.18 7.77
N TYR A 28 -8.77 2.90 7.54
CA TYR A 28 -8.60 2.35 6.21
C TYR A 28 -9.47 1.11 6.02
N LYS A 29 -9.86 0.85 4.78
CA LYS A 29 -10.55 -0.35 4.36
C LYS A 29 -9.95 -0.85 3.05
N TYR A 30 -9.53 -2.10 3.03
CA TYR A 30 -9.11 -2.76 1.80
C TYR A 30 -10.32 -3.05 0.91
N GLU A 31 -10.25 -2.65 -0.36
CA GLU A 31 -11.34 -2.86 -1.31
C GLU A 31 -11.01 -3.96 -2.32
N LYS A 32 -9.84 -3.88 -2.96
CA LYS A 32 -9.49 -4.81 -4.05
C LYS A 32 -8.00 -4.89 -4.30
N GLY A 33 -7.55 -6.07 -4.72
CA GLY A 33 -6.21 -6.32 -5.24
C GLY A 33 -6.29 -7.00 -6.61
N LYS A 34 -5.40 -6.63 -7.53
CA LYS A 34 -5.30 -7.22 -8.87
C LYS A 34 -3.83 -7.47 -9.22
N ILE A 35 -3.52 -8.70 -9.62
CA ILE A 35 -2.25 -9.05 -10.24
C ILE A 35 -2.37 -8.81 -11.75
N GLY A 36 -1.56 -7.90 -12.27
CA GLY A 36 -1.33 -7.73 -13.70
C GLY A 36 -0.13 -8.54 -14.17
N LYS A 37 0.13 -8.54 -15.49
CA LYS A 37 1.27 -9.26 -16.08
C LYS A 37 2.63 -8.81 -15.52
N SER A 38 2.75 -7.52 -15.18
CA SER A 38 4.02 -6.89 -14.76
C SER A 38 3.86 -5.96 -13.55
N GLU A 39 2.75 -6.05 -12.83
CA GLU A 39 2.51 -5.20 -11.66
C GLU A 39 1.45 -5.82 -10.74
N VAL A 40 1.48 -5.45 -9.47
CA VAL A 40 0.38 -5.68 -8.53
C VAL A 40 -0.26 -4.33 -8.19
N ARG A 41 -1.60 -4.28 -8.15
CA ARG A 41 -2.35 -3.08 -7.77
C ARG A 41 -3.27 -3.39 -6.60
N LEU A 42 -3.28 -2.54 -5.59
CA LEU A 42 -4.21 -2.56 -4.46
C LEU A 42 -4.99 -1.25 -4.41
N ILE A 43 -6.23 -1.33 -3.93
CA ILE A 43 -7.13 -0.20 -3.74
C ILE A 43 -7.60 -0.22 -2.29
N TYR A 44 -7.45 0.92 -1.61
CA TYR A 44 -7.92 1.15 -0.26
C TYR A 44 -8.81 2.39 -0.23
N LYS A 45 -9.84 2.37 0.64
CA LYS A 45 -10.53 3.57 1.09
C LYS A 45 -9.90 4.04 2.39
N VAL A 46 -9.68 5.34 2.51
CA VAL A 46 -9.19 5.98 3.72
C VAL A 46 -10.18 7.05 4.15
N LEU A 47 -10.58 7.02 5.42
CA LEU A 47 -11.48 7.99 6.02
C LEU A 47 -10.75 8.67 7.18
N ASN A 48 -10.61 9.98 7.08
CA ASN A 48 -10.02 10.83 8.13
C ASN A 48 -10.89 12.08 8.37
N ALA A 49 -10.38 13.05 9.14
CA ALA A 49 -11.09 14.28 9.44
C ALA A 49 -11.30 15.20 8.22
N GLU A 50 -10.50 15.06 7.16
CA GLU A 50 -10.61 15.86 5.93
C GLU A 50 -11.58 15.24 4.91
N GLY A 51 -11.85 13.94 4.99
CA GLY A 51 -12.84 13.26 4.17
C GLY A 51 -12.52 11.79 3.86
N GLU A 52 -13.24 11.25 2.86
CA GLU A 52 -12.98 9.93 2.29
C GLU A 52 -12.14 10.03 1.02
N TYR A 53 -11.10 9.21 0.93
CA TYR A 53 -10.17 9.16 -0.19
C TYR A 53 -9.96 7.74 -0.68
N LEU A 54 -9.85 7.59 -2.00
CA LEU A 54 -9.35 6.36 -2.61
C LEU A 54 -7.84 6.44 -2.75
N ILE A 55 -7.17 5.44 -2.19
CA ILE A 55 -5.71 5.27 -2.25
C ILE A 55 -5.40 4.08 -3.15
N PHE A 56 -4.62 4.33 -4.20
CA PHE A 56 -4.17 3.30 -5.13
C PHE A 56 -2.70 3.00 -4.86
N ILE A 57 -2.38 1.73 -4.69
CA ILE A 57 -1.02 1.28 -4.39
C ILE A 57 -0.59 0.35 -5.49
N LYS A 58 0.54 0.64 -6.11
CA LYS A 58 1.08 -0.11 -7.23
C LYS A 58 2.47 -0.60 -6.88
N TYR A 59 2.73 -1.88 -7.14
CA TYR A 59 4.05 -2.49 -7.00
C TYR A 59 4.50 -3.04 -8.36
N ARG A 60 5.70 -2.64 -8.79
CA ARG A 60 6.29 -3.03 -10.07
C ARG A 60 7.81 -2.88 -9.98
N GLU A 61 8.55 -3.88 -10.44
CA GLU A 61 10.02 -3.84 -10.56
C GLU A 61 10.72 -3.40 -9.24
N GLY A 62 10.28 -3.96 -8.10
CA GLY A 62 10.87 -3.65 -6.79
C GLY A 62 10.51 -2.28 -6.21
N LYS A 63 9.59 -1.53 -6.84
CA LYS A 63 9.22 -0.17 -6.42
C LYS A 63 7.73 -0.08 -6.09
N VAL A 64 7.40 0.73 -5.08
CA VAL A 64 6.02 1.06 -4.70
C VAL A 64 5.68 2.49 -5.11
N TRP A 65 4.51 2.64 -5.73
CA TRP A 65 3.83 3.90 -5.98
C TRP A 65 2.54 3.94 -5.17
N VAL A 66 2.22 5.12 -4.62
CA VAL A 66 0.97 5.36 -3.91
C VAL A 66 0.37 6.63 -4.50
N GLU A 67 -0.86 6.52 -5.00
CA GLU A 67 -1.63 7.62 -5.57
C GLU A 67 -2.78 7.96 -4.61
N GLY A 68 -2.96 9.26 -4.33
CA GLY A 68 -3.89 9.80 -3.34
C GLY A 68 -3.42 11.15 -2.81
N PRO A 69 -4.10 11.75 -1.82
CA PRO A 69 -3.67 12.98 -1.19
C PRO A 69 -2.24 12.89 -0.66
N ARG A 70 -1.41 13.93 -0.87
CA ARG A 70 0.02 13.91 -0.54
C ARG A 70 0.31 13.60 0.93
N HIS A 71 -0.55 14.08 1.83
CA HIS A 71 -0.42 13.87 3.28
C HIS A 71 -0.66 12.40 3.69
N ILE A 72 -1.34 11.59 2.87
CA ILE A 72 -1.49 10.14 3.02
C ILE A 72 -0.44 9.39 2.20
N ALA A 73 -0.31 9.72 0.91
CA ALA A 73 0.45 8.95 -0.06
C ALA A 73 1.95 8.88 0.26
N ILE A 74 2.57 10.01 0.65
CA ILE A 74 4.00 10.07 0.97
C ILE A 74 4.38 9.18 2.17
N PRO A 75 3.77 9.35 3.36
CA PRO A 75 4.12 8.52 4.51
C PRO A 75 3.80 7.04 4.26
N LEU A 76 2.69 6.73 3.59
CA LEU A 76 2.32 5.36 3.25
C LEU A 76 3.36 4.71 2.33
N LYS A 77 3.73 5.38 1.22
CA LYS A 77 4.75 4.91 0.28
C LYS A 77 6.07 4.60 0.98
N ASN A 78 6.56 5.52 1.82
CA ASN A 78 7.84 5.34 2.51
C ASN A 78 7.77 4.14 3.46
N ARG A 79 6.66 3.97 4.18
CA ARG A 79 6.52 2.88 5.12
C ARG A 79 6.37 1.53 4.45
N ILE A 80 5.58 1.44 3.38
CA ILE A 80 5.43 0.20 2.59
C ILE A 80 6.77 -0.22 1.99
N ASN A 81 7.52 0.70 1.38
CA ASN A 81 8.85 0.39 0.84
C ASN A 81 9.80 -0.15 1.93
N SER A 82 9.82 0.47 3.12
CA SER A 82 10.65 0.00 4.23
C SER A 82 10.26 -1.40 4.71
N LEU A 83 8.97 -1.74 4.72
CA LEU A 83 8.48 -3.05 5.16
C LEU A 83 8.73 -4.13 4.10
N LEU A 84 8.51 -3.81 2.83
CA LEU A 84 8.78 -4.73 1.71
C LEU A 84 10.26 -5.03 1.53
N GLY A 85 11.14 -4.02 1.65
CA GLY A 85 12.59 -4.23 1.56
C GLY A 85 13.07 -5.29 2.56
N ARG A 86 12.63 -5.18 3.82
CA ARG A 86 12.95 -6.17 4.88
C ARG A 86 12.39 -7.57 4.64
N LEU A 87 11.32 -7.71 3.86
CA LEU A 87 10.72 -9.01 3.55
C LEU A 87 11.39 -9.70 2.35
N LEU A 88 12.02 -8.95 1.47
CA LEU A 88 12.69 -9.48 0.27
C LEU A 88 14.20 -9.68 0.46
N GLU A 89 14.77 -9.18 1.56
CA GLU A 89 16.15 -9.41 1.99
C GLU A 89 16.33 -10.64 2.92
N GLN A 90 15.25 -11.40 3.20
CA GLN A 90 15.25 -12.66 3.97
C GLN A 90 15.02 -13.85 3.05
#